data_AF-A0A3D1HMF3-F1
#
_entry.id   AF-A0A3D1HMF3-F1
#
_cell.length_a   1.000
_cell.length_b   1.000
_cell.length_c   1.000
_cell.angle_alpha   90.00
_cell.angle_beta   90.00
_cell.angle_gamma   90.00
#
_symmetry.space_group_name_H-M   'P 1'
#
loop_
_entity.id
_entity.type
_entity.pdbx_description
1 polymer ?
#
loop_
_entity_poly.entity_id
_entity_poly.type
_entity_poly.pdbx_seq_one_letter_code
_entity_poly.pdbx_strand_id
1 'polypeptide(L)'
;QIDQETRLFDTGAGTTRAMRSKEDAHDYRYFPDPDLLPLVIPQDEVDELKAALPELPDAIRDRLTNDYGLSAYDAAVITEERETAAFYEAASTGRDRKLVANWMTVELFGALNKSGQTLADCNISPVALGGLVGLIEDG
;
A
#
# COMPACT_ATOMS: atom_id res chain seq x y z
N GLN A 1 -25.84 -14.67 -26.43
CA GLN A 1 -25.33 -13.32 -26.79
C GLN A 1 -25.54 -12.46 -25.56
N ILE A 2 -24.54 -11.69 -25.13
CA ILE A 2 -24.62 -10.82 -23.96
C ILE A 2 -24.70 -9.39 -24.49
N ASP A 3 -25.73 -8.66 -24.10
CA ASP A 3 -25.95 -7.28 -24.54
C ASP A 3 -25.07 -6.32 -23.76
N GLN A 4 -24.56 -5.29 -24.44
CA GLN A 4 -23.68 -4.32 -23.81
C GLN A 4 -24.50 -3.31 -23.00
N GLU A 5 -24.17 -3.16 -21.71
CA GLU A 5 -24.94 -2.32 -20.80
C GLU A 5 -24.06 -1.68 -19.72
N THR A 6 -24.56 -0.61 -19.11
CA THR A 6 -24.00 -0.08 -17.86
C THR A 6 -24.85 -0.63 -16.71
N ARG A 7 -24.20 -1.33 -15.75
CA ARG A 7 -24.85 -1.88 -14.55
C ARG A 7 -24.41 -1.12 -13.31
N LEU A 8 -25.26 -1.12 -12.28
CA LEU A 8 -24.92 -0.70 -10.92
C LEU A 8 -24.79 -1.95 -10.03
N PHE A 9 -23.93 -1.90 -9.02
CA PHE A 9 -23.87 -2.91 -7.97
C PHE A 9 -24.77 -2.54 -6.78
N ASP A 10 -25.64 -3.46 -6.37
CA ASP A 10 -26.45 -3.36 -5.15
C ASP A 10 -25.74 -4.10 -4.02
N THR A 11 -25.26 -3.35 -3.02
CA THR A 11 -24.50 -3.90 -1.89
C THR A 11 -25.37 -4.71 -0.92
N GLY A 12 -26.68 -4.46 -0.86
CA GLY A 12 -27.60 -5.19 0.03
C GLY A 12 -28.01 -6.54 -0.53
N ALA A 13 -28.26 -6.62 -1.84
CA ALA A 13 -28.64 -7.86 -2.52
C ALA A 13 -27.43 -8.65 -3.06
N GLY A 14 -26.24 -8.04 -3.12
CA GLY A 14 -25.05 -8.66 -3.71
C GLY A 14 -25.18 -8.94 -5.21
N THR A 15 -26.07 -8.21 -5.90
CA THR A 15 -26.36 -8.41 -7.32
C THR A 15 -26.09 -7.14 -8.12
N THR A 16 -25.93 -7.28 -9.42
CA THR A 16 -25.83 -6.13 -10.33
C THR A 16 -27.18 -5.88 -10.98
N ARG A 17 -27.57 -4.62 -11.12
CA ARG A 17 -28.79 -4.19 -11.83
C ARG A 17 -28.44 -3.41 -13.09
N ALA A 18 -29.11 -3.71 -14.19
CA ALA A 18 -28.98 -2.94 -15.42
C ALA A 18 -29.50 -1.51 -15.22
N MET A 19 -28.76 -0.51 -15.70
CA MET A 19 -29.21 0.89 -15.68
C MET A 19 -29.60 1.38 -17.08
N ARG A 20 -28.69 1.29 -18.04
CA ARG A 20 -28.94 1.67 -19.44
C ARG A 20 -28.32 0.63 -20.37
N SER A 21 -28.98 0.36 -21.50
CA SER A 21 -28.37 -0.33 -22.62
C SER A 21 -27.36 0.60 -23.30
N LYS A 22 -26.27 0.04 -23.80
CA LYS A 22 -25.32 0.73 -24.69
C LYS A 22 -25.70 0.35 -26.12
N GLU A 23 -26.85 0.82 -26.58
CA GLU A 23 -27.29 0.58 -27.96
C GLU A 23 -26.51 1.46 -28.96
N ASP A 24 -26.12 2.67 -28.55
CA ASP A 24 -25.23 3.55 -29.29
C ASP A 24 -24.08 4.01 -28.37
N ALA A 25 -22.84 3.73 -28.75
CA ALA A 25 -21.69 4.32 -28.07
C ALA A 25 -21.79 5.85 -28.21
N HIS A 26 -21.85 6.58 -27.10
CA HIS A 26 -21.93 8.04 -27.15
C HIS A 26 -20.72 8.61 -27.88
N ASP A 27 -20.95 9.31 -28.98
CA ASP A 27 -19.92 10.11 -29.62
C ASP A 27 -19.62 11.33 -28.75
N TYR A 28 -18.55 11.23 -27.96
CA TYR A 28 -18.07 12.31 -27.10
C TYR A 28 -17.44 13.46 -27.88
N ARG A 29 -17.32 13.35 -29.22
CA ARG A 29 -16.80 14.38 -30.12
C ARG A 29 -15.47 14.94 -29.61
N TYR A 30 -14.53 14.07 -29.28
CA TYR A 30 -13.22 14.46 -28.79
C TYR A 30 -12.55 15.42 -29.78
N PHE A 31 -12.09 16.56 -29.28
CA PHE A 31 -11.26 17.52 -29.99
C PHE A 31 -10.24 18.12 -29.03
N PRO A 32 -9.09 18.60 -29.51
CA PRO A 32 -8.14 19.32 -28.67
C PRO A 32 -8.83 20.57 -28.10
N ASP A 33 -8.77 20.73 -26.79
CA ASP A 33 -9.31 21.89 -26.11
C ASP A 33 -8.60 23.16 -26.64
N PRO A 34 -9.31 24.10 -27.30
CA PRO A 34 -8.69 25.26 -27.92
C PRO A 34 -8.18 26.28 -26.90
N ASP A 35 -8.68 26.20 -25.65
CA ASP A 35 -8.29 27.09 -24.57
C ASP A 35 -7.03 26.59 -23.85
N LEU A 36 -6.65 25.32 -24.05
CA LEU A 36 -5.47 24.71 -23.45
C LEU A 36 -4.38 24.47 -24.49
N LEU A 37 -3.24 25.13 -24.31
CA LEU A 37 -2.04 24.81 -25.07
C LEU A 37 -1.58 23.36 -24.77
N PRO A 38 -0.90 22.69 -25.72
CA PRO A 38 -0.32 21.38 -25.47
C PRO A 38 0.58 21.39 -24.23
N LEU A 39 0.37 20.43 -23.32
CA LEU A 39 1.24 20.24 -22.17
C LEU A 39 2.58 19.66 -22.63
N VAL A 40 3.65 20.42 -22.44
CA VAL A 40 5.02 19.97 -22.69
C VAL A 40 5.69 19.73 -21.35
N ILE A 41 6.04 18.48 -21.06
CA ILE A 41 6.81 18.08 -19.89
C ILE A 41 8.24 17.82 -20.36
N PRO A 42 9.22 18.65 -19.98
CA PRO A 42 10.59 18.48 -20.44
C PRO A 42 11.24 17.28 -19.74
N GLN A 43 12.23 16.67 -20.40
CA GLN A 43 12.83 15.41 -19.94
C GLN A 43 13.60 15.55 -18.62
N ASP A 44 14.20 16.72 -18.38
CA ASP A 44 14.88 17.05 -17.12
C ASP A 44 13.92 17.02 -15.94
N GLU A 45 12.70 17.56 -16.07
CA GLU A 45 11.66 17.47 -15.03
C GLU A 45 11.27 16.01 -14.75
N VAL A 46 11.14 15.18 -15.78
CA VAL A 46 10.86 13.75 -15.63
C VAL A 46 12.00 13.04 -14.90
N ASP A 47 13.24 13.35 -15.25
CA ASP A 47 14.42 12.74 -14.65
C ASP A 47 14.60 13.16 -13.18
N GLU A 48 14.32 14.41 -12.84
CA GLU A 48 14.29 14.91 -11.46
C GLU A 48 13.22 14.21 -10.62
N LEU A 49 11.99 14.11 -11.13
CA LEU A 49 10.90 13.39 -10.46
C LEU A 49 11.25 11.92 -10.28
N LYS A 50 11.87 11.30 -11.29
CA LYS A 50 12.31 9.91 -11.22
C LYS A 50 13.41 9.70 -10.18
N ALA A 51 14.33 10.65 -10.03
CA ALA A 51 15.37 10.61 -9.00
C ALA A 51 14.82 10.83 -7.59
N ALA A 52 13.73 11.59 -7.46
CA ALA A 52 13.06 11.85 -6.19
C ALA A 52 12.05 10.75 -5.78
N LEU A 53 11.76 9.79 -6.67
CA LEU A 53 10.85 8.68 -6.36
C LEU A 53 11.40 7.87 -5.17
N PRO A 54 10.61 7.68 -4.11
CA PRO A 54 10.97 6.75 -3.05
C PRO A 54 10.97 5.32 -3.60
N GLU A 55 11.56 4.41 -2.84
CA GLU A 55 11.49 2.99 -3.14
C GLU A 55 10.03 2.53 -3.25
N LEU A 56 9.70 1.84 -4.33
CA LEU A 56 8.34 1.37 -4.59
C LEU A 56 8.03 0.15 -3.71
N PRO A 57 6.76 -0.10 -3.36
CA PRO A 57 6.38 -1.22 -2.49
C PRO A 57 6.90 -2.57 -2.96
N ASP A 58 6.89 -2.84 -4.27
CA ASP A 58 7.43 -4.09 -4.82
C ASP A 58 8.94 -4.25 -4.57
N ALA A 59 9.71 -3.17 -4.73
CA ALA A 59 11.15 -3.20 -4.48
C ALA A 59 11.45 -3.38 -2.97
N ILE A 60 10.68 -2.70 -2.10
CA ILE A 60 10.78 -2.89 -0.65
C ILE A 60 10.49 -4.35 -0.31
N ARG A 61 9.39 -4.92 -0.82
CA ARG A 61 9.00 -6.31 -0.54
C ARG A 61 10.10 -7.28 -0.93
N ASP A 62 10.65 -7.13 -2.13
CA ASP A 62 11.73 -7.99 -2.63
C ASP A 62 12.99 -7.86 -1.75
N ARG A 63 13.33 -6.65 -1.29
CA ARG A 63 14.41 -6.39 -0.32
C ARG A 63 14.14 -7.07 1.03
N LEU A 64 12.94 -6.92 1.58
CA LEU A 64 12.55 -7.56 2.85
C LEU A 64 12.65 -9.09 2.77
N THR A 65 12.25 -9.69 1.65
CA THR A 65 12.36 -11.14 1.46
C THR A 65 13.82 -11.59 1.26
N ASN A 66 14.57 -10.93 0.36
CA ASN A 66 15.90 -11.38 -0.03
C ASN A 66 16.99 -11.02 0.99
N ASP A 67 16.99 -9.79 1.48
CA ASP A 67 18.06 -9.28 2.33
C ASP A 67 17.77 -9.51 3.81
N TYR A 68 16.49 -9.44 4.21
CA TYR A 68 16.08 -9.57 5.60
C TYR A 68 15.52 -10.96 5.93
N GLY A 69 15.31 -11.79 4.90
CA GLY A 69 14.88 -13.19 5.05
C GLY A 69 13.44 -13.35 5.50
N LEU A 70 12.58 -12.34 5.31
CA LEU A 70 11.17 -12.41 5.68
C LEU A 70 10.42 -13.37 4.75
N SER A 71 9.35 -13.97 5.26
CA SER A 71 8.43 -14.70 4.40
C SER A 71 7.76 -13.75 3.39
N ALA A 72 7.36 -14.27 2.23
CA ALA A 72 6.63 -13.46 1.25
C ALA A 72 5.32 -12.89 1.83
N TYR A 73 4.71 -13.59 2.78
CA TYR A 73 3.52 -13.13 3.48
C TYR A 73 3.82 -11.93 4.39
N ASP A 74 4.81 -12.03 5.28
CA ASP A 74 5.17 -10.95 6.20
C ASP A 74 5.64 -9.71 5.43
N ALA A 75 6.45 -9.91 4.38
CA ALA A 75 6.90 -8.83 3.53
C ALA A 75 5.71 -8.13 2.85
N ALA A 76 4.74 -8.87 2.32
CA ALA A 76 3.55 -8.28 1.69
C ALA A 76 2.74 -7.44 2.69
N VAL A 77 2.47 -7.97 3.89
CA VAL A 77 1.73 -7.28 4.95
C VAL A 77 2.45 -6.00 5.39
N ILE A 78 3.77 -6.06 5.59
CA ILE A 78 4.56 -4.89 6.02
C ILE A 78 4.62 -3.81 4.92
N THR A 79 4.58 -4.20 3.65
CA THR A 79 4.63 -3.27 2.51
C THR A 79 3.27 -2.78 2.01
N GLU A 80 2.18 -3.17 2.67
CA GLU A 80 0.82 -2.76 2.28
C GLU A 80 0.64 -1.23 2.43
N GLU A 81 1.23 -0.65 3.47
CA GLU A 81 1.28 0.79 3.69
C GLU A 81 2.72 1.27 3.87
N ARG A 82 3.02 2.49 3.40
CA ARG A 82 4.37 3.07 3.47
C ARG A 82 4.82 3.29 4.92
N GLU A 83 3.90 3.76 5.74
CA GLU A 83 4.10 4.05 7.16
C GLU A 83 4.47 2.76 7.92
N THR A 84 3.81 1.66 7.57
CA THR A 84 4.08 0.33 8.10
C THR A 84 5.50 -0.14 7.76
N ALA A 85 5.90 -0.04 6.49
CA ALA A 85 7.26 -0.41 6.07
C ALA A 85 8.33 0.44 6.79
N ALA A 86 8.11 1.75 6.89
CA ALA A 86 9.02 2.65 7.59
C ALA A 86 9.11 2.34 9.09
N PHE A 87 7.98 2.03 9.73
CA PHE A 87 7.92 1.63 11.14
C PHE A 87 8.72 0.34 11.36
N TYR A 88 8.51 -0.66 10.52
CA TYR A 88 9.22 -1.93 10.59
C TYR A 88 10.75 -1.75 10.43
N GLU A 89 11.20 -0.97 9.44
CA GLU A 89 12.63 -0.74 9.22
C GLU A 89 13.29 -0.04 10.43
N ALA A 90 12.60 0.95 11.00
CA ALA A 90 13.08 1.62 12.21
C ALA A 90 13.11 0.67 13.42
N ALA A 91 12.09 -0.18 13.61
CA ALA A 91 12.01 -1.13 14.72
C ALA A 91 13.02 -2.29 14.60
N SER A 92 13.34 -2.71 13.38
CA SER A 92 14.22 -3.85 13.10
C SER A 92 15.71 -3.51 13.06
N THR A 93 16.06 -2.22 13.20
CA THR A 93 17.46 -1.77 13.20
C THR A 93 18.22 -2.36 14.38
N GLY A 94 19.21 -3.23 14.09
CA GLY A 94 20.06 -3.86 15.11
C GLY A 94 19.39 -4.98 15.92
N ARG A 95 18.24 -5.50 15.45
CA ARG A 95 17.45 -6.58 16.08
C ARG A 95 17.23 -7.73 15.12
N ASP A 96 16.71 -8.86 15.61
CA ASP A 96 16.23 -9.95 14.76
C ASP A 96 15.03 -9.47 13.93
N ARG A 97 15.31 -9.23 12.65
CA ARG A 97 14.36 -8.76 11.65
C ARG A 97 13.12 -9.65 11.52
N LYS A 98 13.26 -10.96 11.69
CA LYS A 98 12.13 -11.91 11.64
C LYS A 98 11.29 -11.83 12.89
N LEU A 99 11.93 -11.71 14.05
CA LEU A 99 11.22 -11.60 15.32
C LEU A 99 10.44 -10.29 15.39
N VAL A 100 11.03 -9.18 14.97
CA VAL A 100 10.34 -7.88 14.85
C VAL A 100 9.16 -7.96 13.89
N ALA A 101 9.32 -8.63 12.74
CA ALA A 101 8.24 -8.80 11.77
C ALA A 101 7.06 -9.55 12.38
N ASN A 102 7.32 -10.65 13.08
CA ASN A 102 6.30 -11.45 13.76
C ASN A 102 5.58 -10.64 14.86
N TRP A 103 6.33 -9.97 15.74
CA TRP A 103 5.74 -9.11 16.78
C TRP A 103 4.88 -7.98 16.19
N MET A 104 5.30 -7.43 15.06
CA MET A 104 4.55 -6.39 14.38
C MET A 104 3.25 -6.93 13.75
N THR A 105 3.33 -8.00 12.95
CA THR A 105 2.19 -8.52 12.18
C THR A 105 1.18 -9.26 13.04
N VAL A 106 1.62 -9.92 14.11
CA VAL A 106 0.76 -10.73 14.99
C VAL A 106 0.28 -9.92 16.20
N GLU A 107 1.22 -9.39 17.00
CA GLU A 107 0.89 -8.81 18.31
C GLU A 107 0.46 -7.34 18.18
N LEU A 108 1.26 -6.49 17.54
CA LEU A 108 0.95 -5.07 17.41
C LEU A 108 -0.32 -4.85 16.59
N PHE A 109 -0.40 -5.42 15.39
CA PHE A 109 -1.60 -5.32 14.56
C PHE A 109 -2.80 -6.00 15.20
N GLY A 110 -2.60 -7.13 15.89
CA GLY A 110 -3.65 -7.78 16.66
C GLY A 110 -4.20 -6.88 17.78
N ALA A 111 -3.34 -6.14 18.49
CA ALA A 111 -3.74 -5.21 19.54
C ALA A 111 -4.47 -3.98 18.96
N LEU A 112 -3.93 -3.38 17.89
CA LEU A 112 -4.53 -2.23 17.20
C LEU A 112 -5.91 -2.57 16.63
N ASN A 113 -6.05 -3.73 16.00
CA ASN A 113 -7.34 -4.20 15.50
C ASN A 113 -8.36 -4.40 16.62
N LYS A 114 -7.95 -4.90 17.79
CA LYS A 114 -8.83 -5.06 18.96
C LYS A 114 -9.26 -3.72 19.56
N SER A 115 -8.40 -2.71 19.52
CA SER A 115 -8.73 -1.35 19.99
C SER A 115 -9.41 -0.49 18.91
N GLY A 116 -9.53 -0.97 17.67
CA GLY A 116 -10.07 -0.21 16.54
C GLY A 116 -9.18 0.98 16.14
N GLN A 117 -7.88 0.89 16.41
CA GLN A 117 -6.89 1.92 16.14
C GLN A 117 -6.03 1.55 14.93
N THR A 118 -5.45 2.55 14.29
CA THR A 118 -4.48 2.34 13.21
C THR A 118 -3.05 2.50 13.74
N LEU A 119 -2.06 2.18 12.91
CA LEU A 119 -0.65 2.42 13.25
C LEU A 119 -0.37 3.92 13.48
N ALA A 120 -1.11 4.82 12.84
CA ALA A 120 -0.99 6.27 13.04
C ALA A 120 -1.47 6.72 14.42
N ASP A 121 -2.43 6.01 15.02
CA ASP A 121 -2.95 6.27 16.38
C ASP A 121 -2.12 5.57 17.46
N CYS A 122 -1.11 4.78 17.07
CA CYS A 122 -0.35 3.95 17.98
C CYS A 122 0.60 4.80 18.84
N ASN A 123 0.47 4.70 20.16
CA ASN A 123 1.40 5.31 21.11
C ASN A 123 2.75 4.59 21.22
N ILE A 124 2.93 3.44 20.55
CA ILE A 124 4.17 2.66 20.59
C ILE A 124 5.07 3.15 19.45
N SER A 125 6.24 3.66 19.79
CA SER A 125 7.23 4.04 18.79
C SER A 125 7.96 2.82 18.22
N PRO A 126 8.52 2.91 17.00
CA PRO A 126 9.34 1.82 16.43
C PRO A 126 10.49 1.41 17.35
N VAL A 127 11.14 2.39 17.99
CA VAL A 127 12.24 2.17 18.92
C VAL A 127 11.78 1.38 20.16
N ALA A 128 10.58 1.64 20.66
CA ALA A 128 10.02 0.91 21.78
C ALA A 128 9.75 -0.56 21.41
N LEU A 129 9.19 -0.83 20.23
CA LEU A 129 8.98 -2.19 19.74
C LEU A 129 10.32 -2.93 19.56
N GLY A 130 11.30 -2.31 18.91
CA GLY A 130 12.64 -2.90 18.75
C GLY A 130 13.36 -3.11 20.08
N GLY A 131 13.15 -2.22 21.06
CA GLY A 131 13.65 -2.38 22.43
C GLY A 131 13.02 -3.57 23.16
N LEU A 132 11.69 -3.74 23.05
CA LEU A 132 10.96 -4.89 23.59
C LEU A 132 11.48 -6.20 23.00
N VAL A 133 11.64 -6.26 21.67
CA VAL A 133 12.19 -7.44 21.01
C VAL A 133 13.62 -7.73 21.48
N GLY A 134 14.45 -6.71 21.66
CA GLY A 134 15.79 -6.87 22.23
C GLY A 134 15.79 -7.47 23.63
N LEU A 135 14.85 -7.06 24.51
CA LEU A 135 14.71 -7.67 25.84
C LEU A 135 14.30 -9.15 25.75
N ILE A 136 13.48 -9.52 24.77
CA ILE A 136 13.06 -10.91 24.53
C ILE A 136 14.24 -11.75 24.00
N GLU A 137 15.11 -11.16 23.19
CA GLU A 137 16.35 -11.80 22.73
C GLU A 137 17.32 -12.06 23.89
N ASP A 138 17.39 -11.14 24.85
CA ASP A 138 18.30 -11.19 26.00
C ASP A 138 17.78 -12.12 27.14
N GLY A 139 16.47 -12.33 27.26
CA GLY A 139 15.85 -13.31 28.17
C GLY A 139 14.80 -12.75 29.12
#